data_AF-A0A521L6S5-F1
#
_entry.id   AF-A0A521L6S5-F1
#
_cell.length_a   1.000
_cell.length_b   1.000
_cell.length_c   1.000
_cell.angle_alpha   90.00
_cell.angle_beta   90.00
_cell.angle_gamma   90.00
#
_symmetry.space_group_name_H-M   'P 1'
#
loop_
_entity.id
_entity.type
_entity.pdbx_description
1 polymer ?
#
loop_
_entity_poly.entity_id
_entity_poly.type
_entity_poly.pdbx_seq_one_letter_code
_entity_poly.pdbx_strand_id
1 'polypeptide(L)'
;MSAYWPSLIGGMLLGLSAVALLLLDGRIAGISGIVGRLLGGGQIPLNAAFVIGLLSGPPLYRLAFGSFPDVTIAASWPVILVAGFAVGIGTRLGSGCTSGHGILGLARFSKRSFAATATFLSAGMTVATLMELLR
;
A
#
# COMPACT_ATOMS: atom_id res chain seq x y z
N MET A 1 7.42 -26.90 -8.02
CA MET A 1 8.35 -25.86 -8.52
C MET A 1 7.60 -24.62 -9.04
N SER A 2 6.60 -24.08 -8.32
CA SER A 2 5.71 -23.01 -8.85
C SER A 2 5.33 -21.91 -7.84
N ALA A 3 5.82 -21.96 -6.59
CA ALA A 3 5.37 -21.06 -5.53
C ALA A 3 5.68 -19.57 -5.79
N TYR A 4 6.69 -19.27 -6.60
CA TYR A 4 7.15 -17.89 -6.84
C TYR A 4 6.46 -17.19 -8.00
N TRP A 5 5.76 -17.93 -8.87
CA TRP A 5 5.11 -17.37 -10.06
C TRP A 5 4.02 -16.34 -9.73
N PRO A 6 3.14 -16.59 -8.75
CA PRO A 6 2.16 -15.59 -8.32
C PRO A 6 2.82 -14.30 -7.80
N SER A 7 3.90 -14.43 -7.00
CA SER A 7 4.62 -13.29 -6.46
C SER A 7 5.33 -12.48 -7.55
N LEU A 8 5.93 -13.15 -8.54
CA LEU A 8 6.57 -12.47 -9.66
C LEU A 8 5.55 -11.72 -10.52
N ILE A 9 4.45 -12.38 -10.90
CA ILE A 9 3.38 -11.76 -11.71
C ILE A 9 2.79 -10.58 -10.94
N GLY A 10 2.51 -10.72 -9.65
CA GLY A 10 2.04 -9.62 -8.80
C GLY A 10 3.02 -8.45 -8.78
N GLY A 11 4.32 -8.72 -8.61
CA GLY A 11 5.36 -7.70 -8.65
C GLY A 11 5.44 -6.97 -9.99
N MET A 12 5.37 -7.71 -11.11
CA MET A 12 5.33 -7.14 -12.46
C MET A 12 4.10 -6.25 -12.67
N LEU A 13 2.92 -6.67 -12.20
CA LEU A 13 1.68 -5.88 -12.29
C LEU A 13 1.76 -4.58 -11.47
N LEU A 14 2.32 -4.63 -10.25
CA LEU A 14 2.55 -3.44 -9.44
C LEU A 14 3.55 -2.48 -10.10
N GLY A 15 4.63 -3.01 -10.70
CA GLY A 15 5.60 -2.22 -11.45
C GLY A 15 4.98 -1.55 -12.68
N LEU A 16 4.19 -2.29 -13.46
CA LEU A 16 3.42 -1.77 -14.60
C LEU A 16 2.47 -0.66 -14.17
N SER A 17 1.72 -0.86 -13.09
CA SER A 17 0.82 0.15 -12.53
C SER A 17 1.58 1.42 -12.11
N ALA A 18 2.73 1.27 -11.46
CA ALA A 18 3.57 2.39 -11.05
C ALA A 18 4.10 3.21 -12.25
N VAL A 19 4.56 2.53 -13.31
CA VAL A 19 5.03 3.17 -14.55
C VAL A 19 3.87 3.84 -15.28
N ALA A 20 2.72 3.17 -15.40
CA ALA A 20 1.54 3.74 -16.03
C ALA A 20 1.09 5.02 -15.32
N LEU A 21 1.06 5.03 -13.98
CA LEU A 21 0.71 6.22 -13.21
C LEU A 21 1.76 7.34 -13.38
N LEU A 22 3.04 6.99 -13.45
CA LEU A 22 4.10 7.97 -13.73
C LEU A 22 3.96 8.60 -15.12
N LEU A 23 3.60 7.81 -16.14
CA LEU A 23 3.43 8.29 -17.52
C LEU A 23 2.14 9.10 -17.70
N LEU A 24 1.05 8.73 -17.01
CA LEU A 24 -0.26 9.38 -17.15
C LEU A 24 -0.43 10.60 -16.23
N ASP A 25 0.05 10.53 -14.99
CA ASP A 25 -0.09 11.59 -13.97
C ASP A 25 1.19 12.45 -13.85
N GLY A 26 2.31 12.01 -14.45
CA GLY A 26 3.63 12.64 -14.28
C GLY A 26 4.21 12.49 -12.87
N ARG A 27 3.57 11.69 -12.01
CA ARG A 27 3.83 11.65 -10.56
C ARG A 27 4.20 10.25 -10.09
N ILE A 28 4.98 10.20 -9.02
CA ILE A 28 5.37 8.96 -8.35
C ILE A 28 4.13 8.37 -7.67
N ALA A 29 3.84 7.08 -7.91
CA ALA A 29 2.76 6.36 -7.27
C ALA A 29 2.98 6.24 -5.75
N GLY A 30 1.94 6.58 -4.98
CA GLY A 30 1.92 6.45 -3.53
C GLY A 30 0.48 6.54 -3.04
N ILE A 31 -0.04 5.48 -2.41
CA ILE A 31 -1.47 5.33 -2.11
C ILE A 31 -1.96 6.49 -1.21
N SER A 32 -1.28 6.78 -0.10
CA SER A 32 -1.64 7.91 0.78
C SER A 32 -1.62 9.27 0.06
N GLY A 33 -0.72 9.44 -0.92
CA GLY A 33 -0.65 10.66 -1.71
C GLY A 33 -1.79 10.79 -2.72
N ILE A 34 -2.17 9.68 -3.37
CA ILE A 34 -3.28 9.61 -4.31
C ILE A 34 -4.61 9.87 -3.58
N VAL A 35 -4.83 9.18 -2.46
CA VAL A 35 -6.02 9.38 -1.61
C VAL A 35 -6.06 10.81 -1.06
N GLY A 36 -4.93 11.35 -0.59
CA GLY A 36 -4.86 12.72 -0.10
C GLY A 36 -5.21 13.77 -1.17
N ARG A 37 -4.77 13.57 -2.42
CA ARG A 37 -5.13 14.46 -3.54
C ARG A 37 -6.61 14.32 -3.93
N LEU A 38 -7.13 13.10 -3.91
CA LEU A 38 -8.54 12.84 -4.19
C LEU A 38 -9.44 13.56 -3.18
N LEU A 39 -9.11 13.48 -1.89
CA LEU A 39 -9.83 14.20 -0.83
C LEU A 39 -9.64 15.72 -0.92
N GLY A 40 -8.48 16.19 -1.39
CA GLY A 40 -8.20 17.60 -1.63
C GLY A 40 -8.77 18.17 -2.95
N GLY A 41 -9.52 17.39 -3.73
CA GLY A 41 -10.14 17.82 -4.98
C GLY A 41 -9.19 17.94 -6.19
N GLY A 42 -7.94 17.50 -6.08
CA GLY A 42 -6.96 17.58 -7.16
C GLY A 42 -6.95 16.34 -8.05
N GLN A 43 -6.99 16.51 -9.38
CA GLN A 43 -6.89 15.43 -10.37
C GLN A 43 -7.86 14.26 -10.09
N ILE A 44 -9.09 14.59 -9.69
CA ILE A 44 -10.13 13.65 -9.26
C ILE A 44 -10.29 12.45 -10.20
N PRO A 45 -10.46 12.60 -11.54
CA PRO A 45 -10.76 11.45 -12.39
C PRO A 45 -9.67 10.38 -12.35
N LEU A 46 -8.40 10.77 -12.40
CA LEU A 46 -7.28 9.83 -12.43
C LEU A 46 -7.03 9.19 -11.05
N ASN A 47 -7.10 9.98 -9.98
CA ASN A 47 -6.95 9.48 -8.62
C ASN A 47 -8.12 8.56 -8.21
N ALA A 48 -9.35 8.91 -8.61
CA ALA A 48 -10.52 8.09 -8.38
C ALA A 48 -10.43 6.78 -9.17
N ALA A 49 -10.03 6.82 -10.44
CA ALA A 49 -9.82 5.61 -11.24
C ALA A 49 -8.80 4.66 -10.59
N PHE A 50 -7.69 5.20 -10.07
CA PHE A 50 -6.70 4.41 -9.33
C PHE A 50 -7.29 3.77 -8.06
N VAL A 51 -8.00 4.55 -7.24
CA VAL A 51 -8.59 4.05 -5.99
C VAL A 51 -9.68 3.02 -6.26
N ILE A 52 -10.53 3.24 -7.27
CA ILE A 52 -11.55 2.28 -7.71
C ILE A 52 -10.88 0.99 -8.18
N GLY A 53 -9.80 1.08 -8.98
CA GLY A 53 -9.03 -0.09 -9.42
C GLY A 53 -8.37 -0.85 -8.26
N LEU A 54 -7.91 -0.14 -7.22
CA LEU A 54 -7.37 -0.77 -6.02
C LEU A 54 -8.47 -1.50 -5.24
N LEU A 55 -9.64 -0.88 -5.07
CA LEU A 55 -10.78 -1.44 -4.35
C LEU A 55 -11.49 -2.58 -5.12
N SER A 56 -11.34 -2.64 -6.45
CA SER A 56 -11.90 -3.72 -7.27
C SER A 56 -11.12 -5.03 -7.17
N GLY A 57 -9.92 -5.03 -6.56
CA GLY A 57 -9.08 -6.21 -6.39
C GLY A 57 -9.79 -7.42 -5.77
N PRO A 58 -10.33 -7.33 -4.53
CA PRO A 58 -11.03 -8.46 -3.91
C PRO A 58 -12.28 -8.94 -4.67
N PRO A 59 -13.15 -8.07 -5.21
CA PRO A 59 -14.24 -8.50 -6.09
C PRO A 59 -13.77 -9.24 -7.36
N LEU A 60 -12.73 -8.75 -8.02
CA LEU A 60 -12.15 -9.40 -9.19
C LEU A 60 -11.51 -10.75 -8.85
N TYR A 61 -10.87 -10.85 -7.68
CA TYR A 61 -10.36 -12.11 -7.15
C TYR A 61 -11.51 -13.12 -6.98
N ARG A 62 -12.62 -12.70 -6.35
CA ARG A 62 -13.80 -13.57 -6.20
C ARG A 62 -14.34 -14.04 -7.55
N LEU A 63 -14.41 -13.17 -8.54
CA LEU A 63 -14.88 -13.53 -9.88
C LEU A 63 -13.97 -14.57 -10.54
N ALA A 64 -12.65 -14.44 -10.37
CA ALA A 64 -11.67 -15.34 -10.98
C ALA A 64 -11.55 -16.70 -10.27
N PHE A 65 -11.66 -16.72 -8.92
CA PHE A 65 -11.36 -17.90 -8.10
C PHE A 65 -12.60 -18.48 -7.38
N GLY A 66 -13.78 -17.91 -7.58
CA GLY A 66 -15.06 -18.39 -7.03
C GLY A 66 -15.28 -18.11 -5.54
N SER A 67 -14.27 -17.61 -4.82
CA SER A 67 -14.33 -17.32 -3.39
C SER A 67 -13.58 -16.02 -3.07
N PHE A 68 -13.98 -15.35 -1.97
CA PHE A 68 -13.15 -14.28 -1.43
C PHE A 68 -11.87 -14.86 -0.83
N PRO A 69 -10.76 -14.09 -0.81
CA PRO A 69 -9.57 -14.53 -0.09
C PRO A 69 -9.89 -14.70 1.39
N ASP A 70 -9.33 -15.73 2.03
CA ASP A 70 -9.48 -15.92 3.47
C ASP A 70 -8.80 -14.76 4.21
N VAL A 71 -9.62 -13.92 4.87
CA VAL A 71 -9.15 -12.78 5.66
C VAL A 71 -9.44 -13.04 7.13
N THR A 72 -8.40 -13.27 7.92
CA THR A 72 -8.49 -13.40 9.37
C THR A 72 -8.19 -12.05 10.03
N ILE A 73 -9.23 -11.38 10.53
CA ILE A 73 -9.08 -10.13 11.29
C ILE A 73 -9.02 -10.46 12.77
N ALA A 74 -7.79 -10.57 13.29
CA ALA A 74 -7.56 -10.91 14.70
C ALA A 74 -7.61 -9.69 15.66
N ALA A 75 -8.02 -8.53 15.17
CA ALA A 75 -8.07 -7.27 15.91
C ALA A 75 -9.50 -6.75 16.05
N SER A 76 -9.82 -6.13 17.19
CA SER A 76 -11.12 -5.50 17.41
C SER A 76 -11.26 -4.18 16.64
N TRP A 77 -12.49 -3.77 16.35
CA TRP A 77 -12.78 -2.51 15.64
C TRP A 77 -12.09 -1.28 16.24
N PRO A 78 -12.06 -1.07 17.58
CA PRO A 78 -11.35 0.06 18.17
C PRO A 78 -9.86 0.07 17.82
N VAL A 79 -9.20 -1.10 17.85
CA VAL A 79 -7.77 -1.23 17.52
C VAL A 79 -7.54 -0.88 16.05
N ILE A 80 -8.40 -1.35 15.14
CA ILE A 80 -8.29 -1.06 13.70
C ILE A 80 -8.41 0.44 13.44
N LEU A 81 -9.38 1.12 14.07
CA LEU A 81 -9.59 2.55 13.90
C LEU A 81 -8.39 3.36 14.41
N VAL A 82 -7.90 3.05 15.61
CA VAL A 82 -6.73 3.73 16.19
C VAL A 82 -5.47 3.47 15.36
N ALA A 83 -5.25 2.23 14.93
CA ALA A 83 -4.12 1.87 14.08
C ALA A 83 -4.19 2.59 12.72
N GLY A 84 -5.35 2.61 12.07
CA GLY A 84 -5.56 3.33 10.81
C GLY A 84 -5.28 4.83 10.94
N PHE A 85 -5.73 5.45 12.03
CA PHE A 85 -5.44 6.85 12.33
C PHE A 85 -3.96 7.12 12.55
N ALA A 86 -3.29 6.29 13.36
CA ALA A 86 -1.85 6.38 13.62
C ALA A 86 -1.03 6.21 12.33
N VAL A 87 -1.39 5.25 11.47
CA VAL A 87 -0.79 5.07 10.14
C VAL A 87 -1.04 6.30 9.26
N GLY A 88 -2.25 6.87 9.29
CA GLY A 88 -2.56 8.10 8.57
C GLY A 88 -1.62 9.25 8.95
N ILE A 89 -1.47 9.52 10.25
CA ILE A 89 -0.53 10.53 10.76
C ILE A 89 0.91 10.19 10.34
N GLY A 90 1.34 8.94 10.55
CA GLY A 90 2.70 8.50 10.23
C GLY A 90 3.06 8.67 8.75
N THR A 91 2.14 8.32 7.84
CA THR A 91 2.36 8.50 6.40
C THR A 91 2.42 9.98 5.99
N ARG A 92 1.72 10.87 6.70
CA ARG A 92 1.82 12.32 6.46
C ARG A 92 3.15 12.87 6.96
N LEU A 93 3.59 12.49 8.16
CA LEU A 93 4.89 12.87 8.73
C LEU A 93 6.06 12.36 7.87
N GLY A 94 5.97 11.12 7.39
CA GLY A 94 6.94 10.54 6.45
C GLY A 94 6.91 11.16 5.05
N SER A 95 5.94 12.03 4.75
CA SER A 95 5.65 12.55 3.40
C SER A 95 5.50 11.44 2.35
N GLY A 96 4.91 10.32 2.75
CA GLY A 96 4.77 9.13 1.92
C GLY A 96 4.38 7.90 2.73
N CYS A 97 3.97 6.86 2.03
CA CYS A 97 3.66 5.55 2.59
C CYS A 97 4.67 4.49 2.13
N THR A 98 4.54 3.28 2.65
CA THR A 98 5.35 2.12 2.24
C THR A 98 5.25 1.83 0.75
N SER A 99 4.10 2.04 0.10
CA SER A 99 3.98 1.82 -1.35
C SER A 99 4.84 2.82 -2.15
N GLY A 100 4.91 4.09 -1.72
CA GLY A 100 5.68 5.12 -2.39
C GLY A 100 7.18 5.06 -2.09
N HIS A 101 7.55 4.90 -0.81
CA HIS A 101 8.95 4.79 -0.40
C HIS A 101 9.54 3.42 -0.75
N GLY A 102 8.81 2.34 -0.53
CA GLY A 102 9.26 0.98 -0.75
C GLY A 102 9.34 0.62 -2.24
N ILE A 103 8.23 0.71 -2.97
CA ILE A 103 8.19 0.23 -4.37
C ILE A 103 8.96 1.20 -5.27
N LEU A 104 8.53 2.47 -5.38
CA LEU A 104 9.14 3.42 -6.31
C LEU A 104 10.38 4.12 -5.72
N GLY A 105 10.38 4.39 -4.42
CA GLY A 105 11.47 5.11 -3.76
C GLY A 105 12.78 4.32 -3.73
N LEU A 106 12.73 3.02 -3.46
CA LEU A 106 13.90 2.13 -3.51
C LEU A 106 14.35 1.89 -4.96
N ALA A 107 13.42 1.70 -5.89
CA ALA A 107 13.74 1.55 -7.32
C ALA A 107 14.49 2.77 -7.90
N ARG A 108 14.30 3.96 -7.31
CA ARG A 108 15.01 5.21 -7.66
C ARG A 108 16.29 5.45 -6.85
N PHE A 109 16.75 4.47 -6.07
CA PHE A 109 17.93 4.58 -5.20
C PHE A 109 17.91 5.80 -4.25
N SER A 110 16.73 6.20 -3.77
CA SER A 110 16.62 7.36 -2.86
C SER A 110 17.04 6.99 -1.44
N LYS A 111 18.11 7.61 -0.94
CA LYS A 111 18.58 7.46 0.46
C LYS A 111 17.46 7.74 1.48
N ARG A 112 16.63 8.75 1.21
CA ARG A 112 15.46 9.10 2.05
C ARG A 112 14.46 7.95 2.10
N SER A 113 14.17 7.32 0.96
CA SER A 113 13.23 6.21 0.90
C SER A 113 13.78 4.93 1.53
N PHE A 114 15.09 4.70 1.47
CA PHE A 114 15.74 3.63 2.23
C PHE A 114 15.51 3.82 3.73
N ALA A 115 15.83 5.01 4.26
CA ALA A 115 15.62 5.30 5.68
C ALA A 115 14.14 5.15 6.08
N ALA A 116 13.22 5.75 5.33
CA ALA A 116 11.79 5.65 5.61
C ALA A 116 11.28 4.20 5.60
N THR A 117 11.69 3.41 4.59
CA THR A 117 11.27 2.01 4.48
C THR A 117 11.83 1.16 5.62
N ALA A 118 13.10 1.34 5.99
CA ALA A 118 13.71 0.65 7.12
C ALA A 118 12.98 0.97 8.43
N THR A 119 12.62 2.24 8.66
CA THR A 119 11.86 2.66 9.85
C THR A 119 10.45 2.05 9.87
N PHE A 120 9.72 2.09 8.76
CA PHE A 120 8.37 1.50 8.71
C PHE A 120 8.40 -0.01 8.94
N LEU A 121 9.37 -0.70 8.32
CA LEU A 121 9.50 -2.15 8.45
C LEU A 121 9.88 -2.54 9.88
N SER A 122 10.89 -1.88 10.47
CA SER A 122 11.31 -2.15 11.85
C SER A 122 10.22 -1.86 12.87
N ALA A 123 9.49 -0.75 12.73
CA ALA A 123 8.35 -0.43 13.59
C ALA A 123 7.23 -1.48 13.45
N GLY A 124 6.89 -1.88 12.22
CA GLY A 124 5.89 -2.92 11.96
C GLY A 124 6.27 -4.27 12.56
N MET A 125 7.53 -4.70 12.41
CA MET A 125 8.05 -5.92 13.03
C MET A 125 7.97 -5.83 14.55
N THR A 126 8.41 -4.71 15.14
CA THR A 126 8.39 -4.51 16.60
C THR A 126 6.97 -4.59 17.15
N VAL A 127 6.01 -3.89 16.54
CA VAL A 127 4.61 -3.90 16.98
C VAL A 127 3.99 -5.29 16.79
N ALA A 128 4.26 -5.97 15.68
CA ALA A 128 3.77 -7.33 15.44
C ALA A 128 4.28 -8.32 16.51
N THR A 129 5.57 -8.29 16.81
CA THR A 129 6.17 -9.13 17.86
C THR A 129 5.64 -8.77 19.25
N LEU A 130 5.50 -7.48 19.57
CA LEU A 130 4.97 -7.04 20.85
C LEU A 130 3.52 -7.50 21.04
N MET A 131 2.67 -7.35 20.03
CA MET A 131 1.27 -7.78 20.09
C MET A 131 1.12 -9.28 20.29
N GLU A 132 2.03 -10.08 19.70
CA GLU A 132 2.04 -11.52 19.92
C GLU A 132 2.50 -11.90 21.33
N LEU A 133 3.45 -11.16 21.91
CA LEU A 133 3.91 -11.37 23.28
C LEU A 133 2.86 -10.97 24.34
N LEU A 134 1.97 -10.03 24.01
CA LEU A 134 0.90 -9.55 24.88
C LEU A 134 -0.39 -10.39 24.80
N ARG A 135 -0.46 -11.37 23.90
CA ARG A 135 -1.56 -12.34 23.78
C ARG A 135 -1.35 -13.54 24.68
#